data_AF-A0A3C0KGZ7-F1
#
_entry.id   AF-A0A3C0KGZ7-F1
#
_cell.length_a   1.000
_cell.length_b   1.000
_cell.length_c   1.000
_cell.angle_alpha   90.00
_cell.angle_beta   90.00
_cell.angle_gamma   90.00
#
_symmetry.space_group_name_H-M   'P 1'
#
loop_
_entity.id
_entity.type
_entity.pdbx_description
1 polymer ?
#
loop_
_entity_poly.entity_id
_entity_poly.type
_entity_poly.pdbx_seq_one_letter_code
_entity_poly.pdbx_strand_id
1 'polypeptide(L)'
;YVVGVLFQEGGFHGWAALGDFNTFVFRIAVASFAAYALGQLLDIQVFDRIRQRSARWWLAPSVSMVFGQALDTVAFFSVAFWRSSDPFMAANWVEIATVDYVIKLVVSLLLFVPAYGVALAAIVRYMRVGPAPAAA
;
A
#
# COMPACT_ATOMS: atom_id res chain seq x y z
N TYR A 1 -5.30 -11.01 -13.05
CA TYR A 1 -5.02 -11.86 -14.22
C TYR A 1 -5.99 -11.58 -15.36
N VAL A 2 -7.27 -11.97 -15.25
CA VAL A 2 -8.29 -11.83 -16.32
C VAL A 2 -8.30 -10.44 -16.97
N VAL A 3 -8.42 -9.37 -16.19
CA VAL A 3 -8.41 -7.99 -16.70
C VAL A 3 -7.10 -7.65 -17.42
N GLY A 4 -5.97 -8.04 -16.85
CA GLY A 4 -4.65 -7.78 -17.44
C GLY A 4 -4.32 -8.64 -18.67
N VAL A 5 -5.06 -9.71 -18.94
CA VAL A 5 -4.94 -10.48 -20.19
C VAL A 5 -5.86 -9.89 -21.26
N LEU A 6 -7.08 -9.47 -20.88
CA LEU A 6 -8.03 -8.86 -21.81
C LEU A 6 -7.60 -7.46 -22.26
N PHE A 7 -6.95 -6.70 -21.37
CA PHE A 7 -6.50 -5.33 -21.62
C PHE A 7 -4.99 -5.24 -21.43
N GLN A 8 -4.24 -5.36 -22.52
CA GLN A 8 -2.78 -5.19 -22.56
C GLN A 8 -2.40 -4.03 -23.49
N GLU A 9 -1.36 -3.29 -23.12
CA GLU A 9 -0.79 -2.20 -23.95
C GLU A 9 -1.81 -1.11 -24.36
N GLY A 10 -2.87 -0.92 -23.58
CA GLY A 10 -3.92 0.07 -23.85
C GLY A 10 -4.97 -0.36 -24.88
N GLY A 11 -4.92 -1.62 -25.36
CA GLY A 11 -5.91 -2.20 -26.28
C GLY A 11 -6.69 -3.36 -25.65
N PHE A 12 -7.85 -3.69 -26.23
CA PHE A 12 -8.60 -4.91 -25.90
C PHE A 12 -8.15 -6.03 -26.85
N HIS A 13 -7.57 -7.09 -26.29
CA HIS A 13 -6.98 -8.21 -27.06
C HIS A 13 -8.00 -9.33 -27.40
N GLY A 14 -9.27 -9.13 -27.04
CA GLY A 14 -10.33 -10.10 -27.30
C GLY A 14 -10.41 -11.20 -26.27
N TRP A 15 -11.55 -11.90 -26.24
CA TRP A 15 -11.78 -13.04 -25.33
C TRP A 15 -10.88 -14.23 -25.63
N ALA A 16 -10.35 -14.34 -26.85
CA ALA A 16 -9.40 -15.38 -27.26
C ALA A 16 -8.08 -15.30 -26.49
N ALA A 17 -7.67 -14.11 -26.05
CA ALA A 17 -6.43 -13.91 -25.27
C ALA A 17 -6.45 -14.66 -23.92
N LEU A 18 -7.63 -14.98 -23.38
CA LEU A 18 -7.75 -15.80 -22.16
C LEU A 18 -7.38 -17.27 -22.39
N GLY A 19 -7.37 -17.73 -23.65
CA GLY A 19 -6.93 -19.07 -24.02
C GLY A 19 -5.41 -19.26 -23.93
N ASP A 20 -4.65 -18.16 -24.07
CA ASP A 20 -3.19 -18.17 -23.96
C ASP A 20 -2.74 -17.82 -22.55
N PHE A 21 -1.86 -18.65 -21.97
CA PHE A 21 -1.36 -18.41 -20.64
C PHE A 21 -0.25 -17.36 -20.65
N ASN A 22 -0.58 -16.14 -20.21
CA ASN A 22 0.38 -15.05 -20.13
C ASN A 22 1.15 -15.10 -18.80
N THR A 23 2.31 -15.75 -18.81
CA THR A 23 3.19 -15.90 -17.64
C THR A 23 3.59 -14.55 -17.04
N PHE A 24 3.77 -13.51 -17.85
CA PHE A 24 4.12 -12.17 -17.37
C PHE A 24 2.99 -11.57 -16.51
N VAL A 25 1.77 -11.51 -17.04
CA VAL A 25 0.60 -11.01 -16.29
C VAL A 25 0.29 -11.88 -15.08
N PHE A 26 0.48 -13.20 -15.20
CA PHE A 26 0.31 -14.11 -14.07
C PHE A 26 1.28 -13.77 -12.94
N ARG A 27 2.56 -13.59 -13.25
CA ARG A 27 3.58 -13.19 -12.27
C ARG A 27 3.24 -11.86 -11.60
N ILE A 28 2.83 -10.85 -12.36
CA ILE A 28 2.42 -9.55 -11.79
C ILE A 28 1.20 -9.71 -10.87
N ALA A 29 0.22 -10.54 -11.26
CA ALA A 29 -0.97 -10.79 -10.45
C ALA A 29 -0.62 -11.49 -9.13
N VAL A 30 0.22 -12.53 -9.17
CA VAL A 30 0.69 -13.24 -7.98
C VAL A 30 1.54 -12.32 -7.10
N ALA A 31 2.44 -11.53 -7.69
CA ALA A 31 3.24 -10.55 -6.97
C ALA A 31 2.37 -9.54 -6.23
N SER A 32 1.35 -8.98 -6.89
CA SER A 32 0.42 -8.01 -6.29
C SER A 32 -0.35 -8.62 -5.12
N PHE A 33 -0.85 -9.85 -5.30
CA PHE A 33 -1.59 -10.55 -4.25
C PHE A 33 -0.70 -10.85 -3.03
N ALA A 34 0.52 -11.35 -3.27
CA ALA A 34 1.47 -11.66 -2.21
C ALA A 34 1.92 -10.39 -1.47
N ALA A 35 2.24 -9.33 -2.21
CA ALA A 35 2.61 -8.03 -1.67
C ALA A 35 1.52 -7.46 -0.76
N TYR A 36 0.28 -7.43 -1.25
CA TYR A 36 -0.86 -6.95 -0.48
C TYR A 36 -1.09 -7.80 0.78
N ALA A 37 -1.11 -9.13 0.66
CA ALA A 37 -1.35 -10.01 1.79
C ALA A 37 -0.26 -9.84 2.87
N LEU A 38 1.01 -9.84 2.48
CA LEU A 38 2.14 -9.68 3.40
C LEU A 38 2.18 -8.28 4.01
N GLY A 39 2.01 -7.24 3.19
CA GLY A 39 1.97 -5.85 3.62
C GLY A 39 0.85 -5.59 4.63
N GLN A 40 -0.36 -6.06 4.36
CA GLN A 40 -1.52 -5.93 5.27
C GLN A 40 -1.32 -6.71 6.56
N LEU A 41 -0.80 -7.94 6.50
CA LEU A 41 -0.53 -8.72 7.71
C LEU A 41 0.51 -8.06 8.61
N LEU A 42 1.58 -7.49 8.01
CA LEU A 42 2.59 -6.77 8.77
C LEU A 42 2.03 -5.46 9.33
N ASP A 43 1.25 -4.72 8.54
CA ASP A 43 0.59 -3.49 8.97
C ASP A 43 -0.25 -3.72 10.24
N ILE A 44 -1.13 -4.72 10.23
CA ILE A 44 -1.97 -5.09 11.37
C ILE A 44 -1.12 -5.49 12.58
N GLN A 45 -0.09 -6.31 12.38
CA GLN A 45 0.79 -6.78 13.47
C GLN A 45 1.60 -5.64 14.10
N VAL A 46 2.13 -4.73 13.29
CA VAL A 46 2.89 -3.57 13.76
C VAL A 46 1.96 -2.58 14.45
N PHE A 47 0.77 -2.34 13.89
CA PHE A 47 -0.24 -1.47 14.46
C PHE A 47 -0.65 -1.95 15.86
N ASP A 48 -1.06 -3.22 15.98
CA ASP A 48 -1.50 -3.79 17.25
C ASP A 48 -0.37 -3.76 18.30
N ARG A 49 0.85 -4.13 17.90
CA ARG A 49 2.01 -4.12 18.79
C ARG A 49 2.39 -2.72 19.30
N ILE A 50 2.36 -1.71 18.44
CA ILE A 50 2.70 -0.34 18.83
C ILE A 50 1.57 0.27 19.66
N ARG A 51 0.31 0.01 19.31
CA ARG A 51 -0.86 0.46 20.07
C ARG A 51 -0.83 -0.03 21.51
N GLN A 52 -0.44 -1.29 21.74
CA GLN A 52 -0.34 -1.85 23.09
C GLN A 52 0.82 -1.25 23.92
N ARG A 53 1.90 -0.81 23.26
CA ARG A 53 3.12 -0.33 23.95
C ARG A 53 3.22 1.18 24.07
N SER A 54 2.50 1.94 23.25
CA SER A 54 2.64 3.39 23.15
C SER A 54 1.35 4.11 23.49
N ALA A 55 1.43 5.09 24.40
CA ALA A 55 0.30 5.97 24.73
C ALA A 55 -0.07 6.96 23.61
N ARG A 56 0.81 7.14 22.61
CA ARG A 56 0.60 8.07 21.48
C ARG A 56 -0.16 7.39 20.35
N TRP A 57 -1.44 7.73 20.19
CA TRP A 57 -2.32 7.12 19.19
C TRP A 57 -1.85 7.31 17.73
N TRP A 58 -1.13 8.40 17.40
CA TRP A 58 -0.60 8.65 16.05
C TRP A 58 0.57 7.74 15.64
N LEU A 59 1.28 7.18 16.62
CA LEU A 59 2.51 6.46 16.33
C LEU A 59 2.20 5.10 15.68
N ALA A 60 1.16 4.42 16.18
CA ALA A 60 0.72 3.15 15.64
C ALA A 60 0.38 3.21 14.14
N PRO A 61 -0.52 4.09 13.65
CA PRO A 61 -0.85 4.18 12.23
C PRO A 61 0.31 4.67 11.38
N SER A 62 1.13 5.60 11.87
CA SER A 62 2.28 6.11 11.10
C SER A 62 3.33 5.02 10.87
N VAL A 63 3.67 4.27 11.92
CA VAL A 63 4.74 3.27 11.84
C VAL A 63 4.26 2.01 11.12
N SER A 64 3.03 1.55 11.37
CA SER A 64 2.45 0.42 10.63
C SER A 64 2.40 0.70 9.12
N MET A 65 1.95 1.89 8.72
CA MET A 65 1.94 2.33 7.32
C MET A 65 3.34 2.26 6.68
N VAL A 66 4.38 2.76 7.36
CA VAL A 66 5.76 2.75 6.85
C VAL A 66 6.22 1.32 6.60
N PHE A 67 6.08 0.44 7.59
CA PHE A 67 6.54 -0.95 7.48
C PHE A 67 5.69 -1.78 6.51
N GLY A 68 4.38 -1.58 6.50
CA GLY A 68 3.44 -2.24 5.60
C GLY A 68 3.75 -1.90 4.14
N GLN A 69 3.93 -0.62 3.81
CA GLN A 69 4.29 -0.18 2.46
C GLN A 69 5.69 -0.65 2.04
N ALA A 70 6.64 -0.71 2.98
CA ALA A 70 7.99 -1.23 2.69
C ALA A 70 7.93 -2.71 2.30
N LEU A 71 7.23 -3.54 3.09
CA LEU A 71 7.11 -4.97 2.80
C LEU A 71 6.32 -5.22 1.53
N ASP A 72 5.20 -4.50 1.32
CA ASP A 72 4.42 -4.57 0.07
C ASP A 72 5.31 -4.29 -1.15
N THR A 73 6.06 -3.19 -1.13
CA THR A 73 6.92 -2.80 -2.25
C THR A 73 8.03 -3.83 -2.50
N VAL A 74 8.73 -4.27 -1.45
CA VAL A 74 9.79 -5.27 -1.59
C VAL A 74 9.23 -6.61 -2.08
N ALA A 75 8.10 -7.06 -1.54
CA ALA A 75 7.46 -8.30 -1.96
C ALA A 75 6.95 -8.23 -3.40
N PHE A 76 6.36 -7.10 -3.80
CA PHE A 76 5.89 -6.90 -5.17
C PHE A 76 7.05 -6.95 -6.15
N PHE A 77 8.05 -6.08 -5.97
CA PHE A 77 9.16 -5.98 -6.92
C PHE A 77 10.03 -7.24 -6.95
N SER A 78 10.21 -7.91 -5.81
CA SER A 78 10.92 -9.20 -5.79
C SER A 78 10.15 -10.28 -6.55
N VAL A 79 8.85 -10.47 -6.33
CA VAL A 79 8.11 -11.55 -7.03
C VAL A 79 7.86 -11.21 -8.51
N ALA A 80 7.60 -9.93 -8.81
CA ALA A 80 7.31 -9.47 -10.17
C ALA A 80 8.56 -9.51 -11.05
N PHE A 81 9.68 -8.96 -10.59
CA PHE A 81 10.82 -8.62 -11.44
C PHE A 81 12.09 -9.42 -11.17
N TRP A 82 12.16 -10.19 -10.08
CA TRP A 82 13.28 -11.11 -9.88
C TRP A 82 13.31 -12.14 -11.02
N ARG A 83 14.38 -12.14 -11.83
CA ARG A 83 14.49 -12.96 -13.05
C ARG A 83 13.28 -12.78 -13.98
N SER A 84 12.82 -11.55 -14.13
CA SER A 84 11.83 -11.16 -15.14
C SER A 84 12.39 -11.36 -16.55
N SER A 85 11.49 -11.52 -17.53
CA SER A 85 11.83 -11.55 -18.96
C SER A 85 12.38 -10.23 -19.49
N ASP A 86 12.11 -9.13 -18.80
CA ASP A 86 12.73 -7.82 -19.03
C ASP A 86 14.10 -7.74 -18.34
N PRO A 87 15.22 -7.67 -19.09
CA PRO A 87 16.57 -7.61 -18.54
C PRO A 87 16.84 -6.34 -17.73
N PHE A 88 16.25 -5.21 -18.13
CA PHE A 88 16.45 -3.94 -17.44
C PHE A 88 15.78 -3.96 -16.08
N MET A 89 14.52 -4.40 -16.02
CA MET A 89 13.81 -4.54 -14.75
C MET A 89 14.48 -5.61 -13.87
N ALA A 90 14.89 -6.74 -14.42
CA ALA A 90 15.55 -7.80 -13.64
C ALA A 90 16.90 -7.37 -13.04
N ALA A 91 17.64 -6.47 -13.70
CA ALA A 91 18.89 -5.94 -13.18
C ALA A 91 18.70 -4.80 -12.17
N ASN A 92 17.70 -3.93 -12.39
CA ASN A 92 17.54 -2.68 -11.64
C ASN A 92 16.33 -2.65 -10.69
N TRP A 93 15.61 -3.77 -10.50
CA TRP A 93 14.38 -3.78 -9.72
C TRP A 93 14.55 -3.24 -8.29
N VAL A 94 15.71 -3.41 -7.67
CA VAL A 94 15.99 -2.90 -6.30
C VAL A 94 16.02 -1.38 -6.29
N GLU A 95 16.68 -0.77 -7.28
CA GLU A 95 16.76 0.69 -7.40
C GLU A 95 15.36 1.27 -7.67
N ILE A 96 14.63 0.67 -8.62
CA ILE A 96 13.28 1.09 -8.97
C ILE A 96 12.33 0.94 -7.77
N ALA A 97 12.39 -0.18 -7.06
CA ALA A 97 11.61 -0.40 -5.84
C ALA A 97 11.94 0.61 -4.75
N THR A 98 13.21 0.98 -4.60
CA THR A 98 13.65 1.97 -3.61
C THR A 98 13.11 3.35 -3.96
N VAL A 99 13.20 3.77 -5.23
CA VAL A 99 12.67 5.07 -5.68
C VAL A 99 11.15 5.11 -5.52
N ASP A 100 10.44 4.06 -5.95
CA ASP A 100 8.99 3.94 -5.76
C ASP A 100 8.60 4.04 -4.28
N TYR A 101 9.29 3.28 -3.42
CA TYR A 101 9.05 3.32 -1.98
C TYR A 101 9.32 4.69 -1.36
N VAL A 102 10.44 5.34 -1.72
CA VAL A 102 10.78 6.68 -1.19
C VAL A 102 9.73 7.70 -1.60
N ILE A 103 9.28 7.69 -2.85
CA ILE A 103 8.22 8.60 -3.32
C ILE A 103 6.92 8.32 -2.57
N LYS A 104 6.49 7.06 -2.48
CA LYS A 104 5.29 6.66 -1.72
C LYS A 104 5.38 7.10 -0.26
N LEU A 105 6.54 6.91 0.38
CA LEU A 105 6.78 7.28 1.76
C LEU A 105 6.74 8.81 1.95
N VAL A 106 7.40 9.58 1.08
CA VAL A 106 7.39 11.05 1.15
C VAL A 106 5.97 11.59 0.98
N VAL A 107 5.26 11.13 -0.05
CA VAL A 107 3.87 11.54 -0.31
C VAL A 107 2.97 11.16 0.86
N SER A 108 3.09 9.93 1.35
CA SER A 108 2.26 9.47 2.47
C SER A 108 2.59 10.22 3.76
N LEU A 109 3.85 10.50 4.10
CA LEU A 109 4.17 11.32 5.28
C LEU A 109 3.68 12.76 5.14
N LEU A 110 3.88 13.38 3.96
CA LEU A 110 3.44 14.75 3.68
C LEU A 110 1.92 14.91 3.71
N LEU A 111 1.16 13.88 3.36
CA LEU A 111 -0.30 13.93 3.42
C LEU A 111 -0.85 13.45 4.77
N PHE A 112 -0.32 12.34 5.28
CA PHE A 112 -0.85 11.66 6.46
C PHE A 112 -0.58 12.43 7.74
N VAL A 113 0.60 13.03 7.91
CA VAL A 113 0.93 13.82 9.10
C VAL A 113 0.00 15.04 9.26
N PRO A 114 -0.17 15.93 8.25
CA PRO A 114 -1.09 17.05 8.37
C PRO A 114 -2.56 16.61 8.39
N ALA A 115 -2.96 15.63 7.57
CA ALA A 115 -4.34 15.15 7.58
C ALA A 115 -4.74 14.57 8.94
N TYR A 116 -3.84 13.80 9.57
CA TYR A 116 -4.04 13.29 10.92
C TYR A 116 -4.18 14.44 11.93
N GLY A 117 -3.33 15.47 11.84
CA GLY A 117 -3.41 16.64 12.71
C GLY A 117 -4.74 17.38 12.60
N VAL A 118 -5.21 17.60 11.37
CA VAL A 118 -6.51 18.23 11.09
C VAL A 118 -7.67 17.37 11.60
N ALA A 119 -7.64 16.06 11.34
CA ALA A 119 -8.68 15.14 11.78
C ALA A 119 -8.78 15.09 13.32
N LEU A 120 -7.64 15.00 14.01
CA LEU A 120 -7.61 15.02 15.47
C LEU A 120 -8.15 16.34 16.02
N ALA A 121 -7.75 17.48 15.45
CA ALA A 121 -8.25 18.78 15.86
C ALA A 121 -9.77 18.91 15.66
N ALA A 122 -10.30 18.39 14.54
CA ALA A 122 -11.73 18.37 14.26
C ALA A 122 -12.50 17.50 15.27
N ILE A 123 -12.02 16.29 15.56
CA ILE A 123 -12.65 15.36 16.51
C ILE A 123 -12.64 15.95 17.92
N VAL A 124 -11.51 16.50 18.38
CA VAL A 124 -11.41 17.13 19.71
C VAL A 124 -12.34 18.34 19.81
N ARG A 125 -12.44 19.16 18.75
CA ARG A 125 -13.38 20.28 18.71
C ARG A 125 -14.83 19.79 18.81
N TYR A 126 -15.19 18.73 18.09
CA TYR A 126 -16.52 18.13 18.15
C TYR A 126 -16.85 17.60 19.56
N MET A 127 -15.94 16.86 20.19
CA MET A 127 -16.17 16.31 21.54
C MET A 127 -16.22 17.38 22.64
N ARG A 128 -15.49 18.50 22.49
CA ARG A 128 -15.54 19.63 23.44
C ARG A 128 -16.82 20.45 23.32
N VAL A 129 -17.51 20.37 22.18
CA VAL A 129 -18.85 20.93 21.99
C VAL A 129 -19.87 19.84 22.34
N GLY A 130 -19.98 19.49 23.62
CA GLY A 130 -21.12 18.70 24.10
C GLY A 130 -22.44 19.48 23.88
N PRO A 131 -23.58 18.81 23.68
CA PRO A 131 -24.86 19.50 23.50
C PRO A 131 -25.13 20.38 24.72
N ALA A 132 -25.40 21.66 24.49
CA ALA A 132 -25.77 22.59 25.54
C ALA A 132 -26.95 22.03 26.35
N PRO A 133 -26.96 22.12 27.69
CA PRO A 133 -28.12 21.69 28.47
C PRO A 133 -29.35 22.43 27.95
N ALA A 134 -30.41 21.67 27.63
CA ALA A 134 -31.69 22.25 27.27
C ALA A 134 -32.12 23.20 28.39
N ALA A 135 -32.19 24.48 28.07
CA ALA A 135 -32.64 25.51 29.00
C ALA A 135 -34.05 25.16 29.48
N ALA A 136 -34.20 25.03 30.81
CA ALA A 136 -35.43 24.75 31.51
C ALA A 136 -36.39 25.94 31.51
#